data_AF-A0A4Q5QC88-F1
#
_entry.id   AF-A0A4Q5QC88-F1
#
_cell.length_a   1.000
_cell.length_b   1.000
_cell.length_c   1.000
_cell.angle_alpha   90.00
_cell.angle_beta   90.00
_cell.angle_gamma   90.00
#
_symmetry.space_group_name_H-M   'P 1'
#
loop_
_entity.id
_entity.type
_entity.pdbx_description
1 polymer ?
#
loop_
_entity_poly.entity_id
_entity_poly.type
_entity_poly.pdbx_seq_one_letter_code
_entity_poly.pdbx_strand_id
1 'polypeptide(L)' 'ETMAAAQDRVLTAIAQARQYREVVMVSHQDILKSVLAHYLGMSLDHLHRFALDPASHSVVTIFDDGTARVDAINRPL' A
#
# COMPACT_ATOMS: atom_id res chain seq x y z
N GLU A 1 0.67 -16.74 -7.37
CA GLU A 1 2.00 -16.09 -7.43
C GLU A 1 2.58 -15.98 -6.03
N THR A 2 3.88 -15.69 -5.87
CA THR A 2 4.44 -15.40 -4.54
C THR A 2 3.99 -14.02 -4.06
N MET A 3 3.99 -13.78 -2.74
CA MET A 3 3.63 -12.46 -2.21
C MET A 3 4.58 -11.36 -2.70
N ALA A 4 5.86 -11.68 -2.91
CA ALA A 4 6.83 -10.76 -3.51
C ALA A 4 6.47 -10.40 -4.95
N ALA A 5 6.13 -11.38 -5.80
CA ALA A 5 5.71 -11.11 -7.18
C ALA A 5 4.41 -10.28 -7.24
N ALA A 6 3.47 -10.55 -6.33
CA ALA A 6 2.24 -9.75 -6.20
C ALA A 6 2.54 -8.31 -5.78
N GLN A 7 3.47 -8.12 -4.82
CA GLN A 7 3.93 -6.79 -4.37
C GLN A 7 4.59 -6.02 -5.52
N ASP A 8 5.51 -6.63 -6.26
CA ASP A 8 6.19 -5.99 -7.39
C ASP A 8 5.19 -5.53 -8.47
N ARG A 9 4.18 -6.36 -8.75
CA ARG A 9 3.12 -6.05 -9.72
C ARG A 9 2.29 -4.84 -9.28
N VAL A 10 1.87 -4.78 -8.01
CA VAL A 10 1.07 -3.63 -7.53
C VAL A 10 1.90 -2.36 -7.40
N LEU A 11 3.17 -2.44 -7.00
CA LEU A 11 4.08 -1.29 -6.96
C LEU A 11 4.34 -0.73 -8.36
N THR A 12 4.45 -1.60 -9.37
CA THR A 12 4.55 -1.17 -10.78
C THR A 12 3.30 -0.39 -11.20
N ALA A 13 2.10 -0.86 -10.82
CA ALA A 13 0.85 -0.16 -11.10
C ALA A 13 0.78 1.22 -10.40
N ILE A 14 1.26 1.32 -9.15
CA ILE A 14 1.35 2.60 -8.42
C ILE A 14 2.33 3.55 -9.12
N ALA A 15 3.48 3.05 -9.56
CA ALA A 15 4.47 3.86 -10.28
C ALA A 15 3.89 4.45 -11.58
N GLN A 16 3.10 3.67 -12.32
CA GLN A 16 2.39 4.14 -13.52
C GLN A 16 1.28 5.16 -13.21
N ALA A 17 0.70 5.08 -12.00
CA ALA A 17 -0.33 6.00 -11.55
C ALA A 17 0.22 7.32 -10.96
N ARG A 18 1.54 7.49 -10.85
CA ARG A 18 2.16 8.75 -10.36
C ARG A 18 1.83 10.00 -11.20
N GLN A 19 1.32 9.82 -12.41
CA GLN A 19 0.83 10.91 -13.24
C GLN A 19 -0.46 11.55 -12.71
N TYR A 20 -1.18 10.87 -11.81
CA TYR A 20 -2.40 11.38 -11.18
C TYR A 20 -2.07 12.01 -9.83
N ARG A 21 -2.79 13.10 -9.49
CA ARG A 21 -2.63 13.79 -8.21
C ARG A 21 -3.11 12.96 -7.01
N GLU A 22 -4.17 12.18 -7.22
CA GLU A 22 -4.82 11.36 -6.19
C GLU A 22 -5.36 10.09 -6.84
N VAL A 23 -5.15 8.94 -6.19
CA VAL A 23 -5.50 7.63 -6.71
C VAL A 23 -6.13 6.82 -5.59
N VAL A 24 -7.33 6.28 -5.86
CA VAL A 24 -7.96 5.29 -4.98
C VAL A 24 -7.67 3.91 -5.53
N MET A 25 -6.99 3.08 -4.74
CA MET A 25 -6.75 1.68 -5.06
C MET A 25 -7.70 0.80 -4.25
N VAL A 26 -8.44 -0.06 -4.96
CA VAL A 26 -9.28 -1.10 -4.35
C VAL A 26 -8.67 -2.46 -4.68
N SER A 27 -8.35 -3.22 -3.64
CA SER A 27 -7.77 -4.56 -3.77
C SER A 27 -8.10 -5.41 -2.56
N HIS A 28 -7.53 -6.61 -2.49
CA HIS A 28 -7.66 -7.49 -1.33
C HIS A 28 -6.74 -7.06 -0.19
N GLN A 29 -7.10 -7.49 1.02
CA GLN A 29 -6.43 -7.12 2.26
C GLN A 29 -4.92 -7.39 2.24
N ASP A 30 -4.52 -8.56 1.76
CA ASP A 30 -3.12 -8.99 1.66
C ASP A 30 -2.29 -8.13 0.70
N ILE A 31 -2.85 -7.78 -0.46
CA ILE A 31 -2.22 -6.87 -1.43
C ILE A 31 -2.06 -5.47 -0.83
N LEU A 32 -3.09 -4.94 -0.18
CA LEU A 32 -3.00 -3.60 0.45
C LEU A 32 -1.98 -3.59 1.62
N LYS A 33 -1.90 -4.69 2.39
CA LYS A 33 -0.87 -4.82 3.42
C LYS A 33 0.54 -4.87 2.84
N SER A 34 0.74 -5.54 1.70
CA SER A 34 2.07 -5.58 1.06
C SER A 34 2.51 -4.21 0.55
N VAL A 35 1.59 -3.38 0.06
CA VAL A 35 1.85 -1.98 -0.30
C VAL A 35 2.27 -1.16 0.93
N LEU A 36 1.52 -1.25 2.04
CA LEU A 36 1.89 -0.55 3.27
C LEU A 36 3.23 -1.04 3.82
N ALA A 37 3.50 -2.34 3.79
CA ALA A 37 4.77 -2.90 4.23
C ALA A 37 5.94 -2.32 3.42
N HIS A 38 5.80 -2.16 2.11
CA HIS A 38 6.81 -1.52 1.26
C HIS A 38 7.10 -0.08 1.73
N TYR A 39 6.07 0.75 1.85
CA TYR A 39 6.25 2.16 2.22
C TYR A 39 6.67 2.38 3.69
N LEU A 40 6.41 1.40 4.57
CA LEU A 40 6.88 1.40 5.95
C LEU A 40 8.27 0.77 6.12
N GLY A 41 8.89 0.25 5.05
CA GLY A 41 10.18 -0.46 5.11
C GLY A 41 10.11 -1.77 5.90
N MET A 42 8.95 -2.41 5.95
CA MET A 42 8.72 -3.66 6.68
C MET A 42 8.90 -4.88 5.76
N SER A 43 9.51 -5.95 6.29
CA SER A 43 9.51 -7.26 5.62
C SER A 43 8.09 -7.80 5.41
N LEU A 44 7.88 -8.51 4.29
CA LEU A 44 6.65 -9.26 4.02
C LEU A 44 6.36 -10.34 5.08
N ASP A 45 7.36 -10.80 5.82
CA ASP A 45 7.15 -11.74 6.93
C ASP A 45 6.34 -11.11 8.08
N HIS A 46 6.24 -9.78 8.11
CA HIS A 46 5.51 -9.04 9.13
C HIS A 46 4.05 -8.72 8.75
N LEU A 47 3.53 -9.19 7.61
CA LEU A 47 2.16 -8.90 7.16
C LEU A 47 1.07 -9.37 8.15
N HIS A 48 1.37 -10.37 8.98
CA HIS A 48 0.44 -10.86 9.99
C HIS A 48 0.43 -10.03 11.29
N ARG A 49 1.33 -9.05 11.44
CA ARG A 49 1.44 -8.23 12.66
C ARG A 49 0.43 -7.08 12.74
N PHE A 50 -0.27 -6.77 11.66
CA PHE A 50 -1.29 -5.72 11.61
C PHE A 50 -2.47 -6.14 10.74
N ALA A 51 -3.63 -5.53 10.97
CA ALA A 51 -4.86 -5.79 10.23
C ALA A 51 -5.21 -4.60 9.34
N LEU A 52 -5.88 -4.89 8.21
CA LEU A 52 -6.58 -3.88 7.44
C LEU A 52 -8.06 -4.22 7.47
N ASP A 53 -8.87 -3.32 8.03
CA ASP A 53 -10.26 -3.61 8.31
C ASP A 53 -11.12 -3.43 7.04
N PRO A 54 -12.11 -4.31 6.79
CA PRO A 54 -13.09 -4.08 5.73
C PRO A 54 -13.83 -2.75 5.94
N ALA A 55 -14.28 -2.13 4.84
CA ALA A 55 -14.99 -0.84 4.87
C ALA A 55 -14.20 0.28 5.60
N SER A 56 -12.87 0.25 5.45
CA SER A 56 -11.95 1.30 5.88
C SER A 56 -11.01 1.68 4.74
N HIS A 57 -10.30 2.80 4.88
CA HIS A 57 -9.25 3.20 3.95
C HIS A 57 -7.96 3.57 4.68
N SER A 58 -6.84 3.39 4.00
CA SER A 58 -5.51 3.80 4.44
C SER A 58 -4.97 4.82 3.44
N VAL A 59 -4.21 5.80 3.93
CA VAL A 59 -3.71 6.91 3.11
C VAL A 59 -2.19 6.90 3.12
N VAL A 60 -1.61 6.94 1.92
CA VAL A 60 -0.17 7.05 1.71
C VAL A 60 0.09 8.25 0.80
N THR A 61 0.82 9.24 1.30
CA THR A 61 1.35 10.34 0.50
C THR A 61 2.73 9.94 -0.04
N ILE A 62 2.90 9.97 -1.36
CA ILE A 62 4.18 9.72 -2.04
C ILE A 62 4.70 11.05 -2.56
N PHE A 63 5.94 11.40 -2.21
CA PHE A 63 6.57 12.66 -2.58
C PHE A 63 7.42 12.51 -3.85
N ASP A 64 7.74 13.64 -4.49
CA ASP A 64 8.53 13.67 -5.73
C ASP A 64 9.96 13.15 -5.54
N ASP A 65 10.51 13.31 -4.35
CA ASP A 65 11.84 12.81 -3.94
C ASP A 65 11.89 11.28 -3.73
N GLY A 66 10.75 10.59 -3.94
CA GLY A 66 10.63 9.15 -3.80
C GLY A 66 10.38 8.68 -2.37
N THR A 67 10.31 9.59 -1.39
CA THR A 67 9.88 9.24 -0.04
C THR A 67 8.37 9.06 0.02
N ALA A 68 7.90 8.39 1.06
CA ALA A 68 6.48 8.22 1.32
C ALA A 68 6.16 8.39 2.80
N ARG A 69 4.94 8.81 3.09
CA ARG A 69 4.38 8.92 4.44
C ARG A 69 3.05 8.18 4.48
N VAL A 70 2.88 7.30 5.46
CA VAL A 70 1.58 6.69 5.76
C VAL A 70 0.83 7.64 6.70
N ASP A 71 -0.19 8.31 6.19
CA ASP A 71 -0.97 9.32 6.92
C ASP A 71 -2.07 8.68 7.79
N ALA A 72 -2.62 7.55 7.35
CA ALA A 72 -3.67 6.85 8.06
C ALA A 72 -3.67 5.35 7.74
N ILE A 73 -4.06 4.54 8.73
CA ILE A 73 -4.32 3.11 8.59
C ILE A 73 -5.70 2.84 9.23
N ASN A 74 -6.57 2.09 8.54
CA ASN A 74 -7.94 1.75 8.97
C ASN A 74 -8.79 2.96 9.34
N ARG A 75 -8.71 4.04 8.56
CA ARG A 75 -9.62 5.17 8.72
C ARG A 75 -11.04 4.74 8.29
N PRO A 76 -12.06 4.92 9.14
CA PRO A 76 -13.44 4.67 8.75
C PRO A 76 -13.82 5.48 7.50
N LEU A 77 -14.65 4.90 6.64
CA LEU A 77 -15.23 5.57 5.47
C LEU A 77 -16.17 6.72 5.90
#